data_AF-A0A1G0CI68-F1
#
_entry.id   AF-A0A1G0CI68-F1
#
_cell.length_a   1.000
_cell.length_b   1.000
_cell.length_c   1.000
_cell.angle_alpha   90.00
_cell.angle_beta   90.00
_cell.angle_gamma   90.00
#
_symmetry.space_group_name_H-M   'P 1'
#
loop_
_entity.id
_entity.type
_entity.pdbx_description
1 polymer ?
#
loop_
_entity_poly.entity_id
_entity_poly.type
_entity_poly.pdbx_seq_one_letter_code
_entity_poly.pdbx_strand_id
1 'polypeptide(L)'
;METLIPSLILLFGLFAIAFESRPQLQKIPLALIAMSLIAWTCSGFAKTDNITLLLGLVSGMVLIGFLLGLILKKYGEWVALPATLLLAVMSGSKVAYFGFDLNISGILIALPLLGAIGPLLVNLKAQLLHKWLNLDQARTTTIASAFYAALLVFFAGFQAQYFGVILVGAGWITVSLASRKFETLGAGIGLLSLGVVFWLMKTQTQIDDSFMRPNFLMGLVAGVTAITWLKLTKDVIRFRWPLMYLLPLLLIIALVMMGIANEHFGGLPTYIGALIGTSLTLMVTRFQTQVIPFQALLLGVSVLIFNQFEAIQQPKKQSRLTTTEATNTPEEEEPSVLDVPAIALNADLKGNWKSVLDASKIEFQLGPEGAVTKGGLEEFNIDLRLNDTGEPEKLSVVIPTAKVTTFNPMRDESVRGAGYLNAPAFPKITFTSSNIRKEGDHYVANGDFVLLGKKAPVKAKLKFAATGTDKGKQFLVMVGEATFDRTKHGMRSDAKIGNEVTVTFEVEFRK
;
A
#
# COMPACT_ATOMS: atom_id res chain seq x y z
N MET A 1 19.21 13.24 4.10
CA MET A 1 19.94 12.94 5.36
C MET A 1 19.18 11.97 6.27
N GLU A 2 17.85 12.11 6.39
CA GLU A 2 17.01 11.33 7.33
C GLU A 2 17.09 9.79 7.18
N THR A 3 17.31 9.26 5.97
CA THR A 3 17.44 7.81 5.73
C THR A 3 18.88 7.29 5.74
N LEU A 4 19.88 8.18 5.68
CA LEU A 4 21.28 7.83 5.49
C LEU A 4 21.93 7.32 6.78
N ILE A 5 21.60 7.94 7.92
CA ILE A 5 22.10 7.54 9.25
C ILE A 5 21.57 6.15 9.64
N PRO A 6 20.25 5.86 9.56
CA PRO A 6 19.75 4.51 9.84
C PRO A 6 20.36 3.45 8.90
N SER A 7 20.58 3.79 7.62
CA SER A 7 21.19 2.87 6.65
C SER A 7 22.64 2.51 7.00
N LEU A 8 23.44 3.48 7.46
CA LEU A 8 24.80 3.23 7.95
C LEU A 8 24.80 2.36 9.20
N ILE A 9 23.94 2.67 10.17
CA ILE A 9 23.80 1.88 11.42
C ILE A 9 23.41 0.43 11.10
N LEU A 10 22.54 0.22 10.12
CA LEU A 10 22.16 -1.10 9.69
C LEU A 10 23.32 -1.84 9.00
N LEU A 11 24.07 -1.19 8.12
CA LEU A 11 25.28 -1.77 7.50
C LEU A 11 26.32 -2.21 8.54
N PHE A 12 26.57 -1.36 9.55
CA PHE A 12 27.45 -1.72 10.67
C PHE A 12 26.90 -2.89 11.49
N GLY A 13 25.60 -2.93 11.74
CA GLY A 13 24.93 -4.05 12.41
C GLY A 13 25.09 -5.37 11.64
N LEU A 14 24.85 -5.34 10.33
CA LEU A 14 25.01 -6.52 9.46
C LEU A 14 26.46 -7.02 9.43
N PHE A 15 27.41 -6.11 9.29
CA PHE A 15 28.83 -6.45 9.30
C PHE A 15 29.26 -7.07 10.63
N ALA A 16 28.84 -6.49 11.76
CA ALA A 16 29.18 -7.01 13.08
C ALA A 16 28.54 -8.39 13.37
N ILE A 17 27.34 -8.66 12.86
CA ILE A 17 26.72 -9.99 13.00
C ILE A 17 27.46 -11.06 12.19
N ALA A 18 27.91 -10.73 10.98
CA ALA A 18 28.55 -11.69 10.09
C ALA A 18 29.86 -12.27 10.67
N PHE A 19 30.53 -11.54 11.57
CA PHE A 19 31.84 -11.91 12.11
C PHE A 19 31.84 -12.30 13.59
N GLU A 20 30.75 -12.06 14.33
CA GLU A 20 30.72 -12.25 15.78
C GLU A 20 30.12 -13.60 16.21
N SER A 21 30.95 -14.46 16.81
CA SER A 21 30.51 -15.76 17.34
C SER A 21 29.99 -15.75 18.75
N ARG A 22 30.32 -14.73 19.55
CA ARG A 22 29.93 -14.72 20.95
C ARG A 22 28.46 -14.30 21.01
N PRO A 23 27.55 -15.17 21.50
CA PRO A 23 26.12 -14.84 21.53
C PRO A 23 25.82 -13.54 22.27
N GLN A 24 26.63 -13.21 23.28
CA GLN A 24 26.51 -11.96 24.02
C GLN A 24 26.85 -10.71 23.20
N LEU A 25 27.80 -10.80 22.27
CA LEU A 25 28.20 -9.69 21.41
C LEU A 25 27.25 -9.53 20.21
N GLN A 26 26.56 -10.59 19.78
CA GLN A 26 25.48 -10.52 18.77
C GLN A 26 24.29 -9.63 19.19
N LYS A 27 24.17 -9.29 20.49
CA LYS A 27 23.15 -8.37 20.99
C LYS A 27 23.37 -6.93 20.54
N ILE A 28 24.63 -6.50 20.42
CA ILE A 28 24.98 -5.14 19.99
C ILE A 28 24.40 -4.83 18.61
N PRO A 29 24.76 -5.61 17.56
CA PRO A 29 24.27 -5.28 16.24
C PRO A 29 22.77 -5.51 16.09
N LEU A 30 22.20 -6.44 16.84
CA LEU A 30 20.76 -6.67 16.84
C LEU A 30 19.99 -5.44 17.38
N ALA A 31 20.47 -4.83 18.47
CA ALA A 31 19.87 -3.61 18.99
C ALA A 31 19.99 -2.47 17.97
N LEU A 32 21.15 -2.35 17.30
CA LEU A 32 21.37 -1.36 16.24
C LEU A 32 20.42 -1.56 15.05
N ILE A 33 20.26 -2.81 14.60
CA ILE A 33 19.32 -3.15 13.53
C ILE A 33 17.89 -2.82 13.94
N ALA A 34 17.46 -3.21 15.13
CA ALA A 34 16.11 -2.91 15.61
C ALA A 34 15.83 -1.39 15.66
N MET A 35 16.76 -0.59 16.20
CA MET A 35 16.65 0.86 16.23
C MET A 35 16.65 1.48 14.81
N SER A 36 17.47 0.97 13.90
CA SER A 36 17.48 1.42 12.51
C SER A 36 16.14 1.14 11.80
N LEU A 37 15.60 -0.06 11.98
CA LEU A 37 14.30 -0.45 11.44
C LEU A 37 13.15 0.43 11.98
N ILE A 38 13.18 0.76 13.28
CA ILE A 38 12.23 1.70 13.89
C ILE A 38 12.37 3.08 13.24
N ALA A 39 13.61 3.59 13.12
CA ALA A 39 13.87 4.91 12.56
C ALA A 39 13.39 5.05 11.10
N TRP A 40 13.48 3.99 10.29
CA TRP A 40 12.99 4.03 8.90
C TRP A 40 11.49 4.23 8.77
N THR A 41 10.72 3.81 9.77
CA THR A 41 9.27 4.01 9.75
C THR A 41 8.85 5.48 9.86
N CYS A 42 9.80 6.39 10.10
CA CYS A 42 9.60 7.85 10.09
C CYS A 42 8.84 8.35 8.86
N SER A 43 9.16 7.81 7.68
CA SER A 43 8.50 8.20 6.42
C SER A 43 7.00 7.89 6.36
N GLY A 44 6.51 6.98 7.22
CA GLY A 44 5.07 6.71 7.34
C GLY A 44 4.31 7.78 8.12
N PHE A 45 4.99 8.68 8.82
CA PHE A 45 4.37 9.74 9.60
C PHE A 45 4.18 11.04 8.81
N ALA A 46 3.07 11.74 9.08
CA ALA A 46 2.88 13.10 8.59
C ALA A 46 3.86 14.05 9.27
N LYS A 47 4.59 14.88 8.49
CA LYS A 47 5.60 15.82 9.01
C LYS A 47 5.02 16.70 10.12
N THR A 48 5.42 16.39 11.35
CA THR A 48 5.00 17.03 12.59
C THR A 48 6.20 17.05 13.55
N ASP A 49 6.24 18.03 14.45
CA ASP A 49 7.40 18.28 15.33
C ASP A 49 7.70 17.12 16.30
N ASN A 50 6.72 16.22 16.52
CA ASN A 50 6.77 15.17 17.54
C ASN A 50 7.33 13.82 17.05
N ILE A 51 7.54 13.63 15.75
CA ILE A 51 7.95 12.30 15.20
C ILE A 51 9.33 11.89 15.71
N THR A 52 10.30 12.80 15.70
CA THR A 52 11.68 12.51 16.12
C THR A 52 11.73 12.07 17.58
N LEU A 53 10.94 12.73 18.44
CA LEU A 53 10.83 12.35 19.84
C LEU A 53 10.16 10.96 19.99
N LEU A 54 9.07 10.70 19.26
CA LEU A 54 8.38 9.42 19.27
C LEU A 54 9.33 8.27 18.92
N LEU A 55 10.00 8.35 17.77
CA LEU A 55 10.91 7.30 17.30
C LEU A 55 12.16 7.20 18.18
N GLY A 56 12.61 8.33 18.74
CA GLY A 56 13.68 8.39 19.73
C GLY A 56 13.34 7.64 21.01
N LEU A 57 12.12 7.78 21.53
CA LEU A 57 11.64 7.06 22.71
C LEU A 57 11.48 5.56 22.43
N VAL A 58 10.93 5.20 21.25
CA VAL A 58 10.79 3.79 20.84
C VAL A 58 12.14 3.11 20.64
N SER A 59 13.12 3.80 20.06
CA SER A 59 14.50 3.30 19.94
C SER A 59 15.22 3.28 21.29
N GLY A 60 14.96 4.29 22.13
CA GLY A 60 15.52 4.45 23.46
C GLY A 60 15.17 3.30 24.40
N MET A 61 13.93 2.79 24.35
CA MET A 61 13.57 1.60 25.15
C MET A 61 14.41 0.37 24.75
N VAL A 62 14.61 0.14 23.45
CA VAL A 62 15.44 -0.98 22.95
C VAL A 62 16.89 -0.83 23.41
N LEU A 63 17.42 0.40 23.35
CA LEU A 63 18.77 0.72 23.84
C LEU A 63 18.90 0.45 25.35
N ILE A 64 17.94 0.87 26.16
CA ILE A 64 17.94 0.61 27.61
C ILE A 64 17.90 -0.88 27.89
N GLY A 65 17.03 -1.65 27.21
CA GLY A 65 16.97 -3.10 27.34
C GLY A 65 18.30 -3.78 27.00
N PHE A 66 18.96 -3.32 25.94
CA PHE A 66 20.30 -3.75 25.58
C PHE A 66 21.34 -3.44 26.68
N LEU A 67 21.41 -2.20 27.17
CA LEU A 67 22.36 -1.78 28.21
C LEU A 67 22.15 -2.53 29.52
N LEU A 68 20.89 -2.71 29.94
CA LEU A 68 20.56 -3.53 31.11
C LEU A 68 21.00 -4.98 30.92
N GLY A 69 20.86 -5.52 29.71
CA GLY A 69 21.35 -6.84 29.35
C GLY A 69 22.88 -7.00 29.45
N LEU A 70 23.65 -5.91 29.37
CA LEU A 70 25.11 -5.92 29.59
C LEU A 70 25.45 -5.88 31.09
N ILE A 71 24.75 -5.04 31.85
CA ILE A 71 25.06 -4.76 33.27
C ILE A 71 24.46 -5.82 34.20
N LEU A 72 23.16 -6.08 34.06
CA LEU A 72 22.42 -6.95 34.96
C LEU A 72 22.57 -8.42 34.56
N LYS A 73 23.02 -9.24 35.51
CA LYS A 73 23.09 -10.71 35.35
C LYS A 73 21.80 -11.41 35.76
N LYS A 74 21.01 -10.81 36.67
CA LYS A 74 19.76 -11.36 37.21
C LYS A 74 18.67 -10.28 37.18
N TYR A 75 17.42 -10.69 37.01
CA TYR A 75 16.22 -9.84 37.03
C TYR A 75 16.15 -8.74 35.95
N GLY A 76 17.03 -8.75 34.94
CA GLY A 76 17.03 -7.75 33.87
C GLY A 76 15.67 -7.61 33.17
N GLU A 77 14.92 -8.71 33.08
CA GLU A 77 13.57 -8.74 32.49
C GLU A 77 12.54 -7.87 33.26
N TRP A 78 12.64 -7.80 34.60
CA TRP A 78 11.76 -6.97 35.42
C TRP A 78 12.20 -5.51 35.45
N VAL A 79 13.51 -5.27 35.49
CA VAL A 79 14.09 -3.92 35.52
C VAL A 79 13.90 -3.19 34.18
N ALA A 80 13.72 -3.93 33.08
CA ALA A 80 13.46 -3.34 31.76
C ALA A 80 12.00 -2.91 31.55
N LEU A 81 11.03 -3.39 32.36
CA LEU A 81 9.62 -3.05 32.18
C LEU A 81 9.34 -1.53 32.22
N PRO A 82 9.87 -0.75 33.18
CA PRO A 82 9.66 0.70 33.20
C PRO A 82 10.13 1.41 31.93
N ALA A 83 11.18 0.91 31.26
CA ALA A 83 11.67 1.50 30.03
C ALA A 83 10.65 1.42 28.89
N THR A 84 9.73 0.45 28.93
CA THR A 84 8.69 0.31 27.89
C THR A 84 7.56 1.34 28.02
N LEU A 85 7.51 2.06 29.15
CA LEU A 85 6.57 3.16 29.38
C LEU A 85 7.13 4.53 28.97
N LEU A 86 8.30 4.58 28.30
CA LEU A 86 8.89 5.85 27.85
C LEU A 86 7.96 6.69 26.96
N LEU A 87 7.04 6.07 26.23
CA LEU A 87 6.02 6.78 25.44
C LEU A 87 5.10 7.66 26.29
N ALA A 88 4.99 7.42 27.60
CA ALA A 88 4.19 8.25 28.51
C ALA A 88 4.69 9.71 28.56
N VAL A 89 5.96 9.97 28.23
CA VAL A 89 6.52 11.33 28.12
C VAL A 89 5.78 12.18 27.09
N MET A 90 5.19 11.53 26.08
CA MET A 90 4.42 12.18 25.02
C MET A 90 2.90 12.07 25.22
N SER A 91 2.45 11.77 26.44
CA SER A 91 1.03 11.60 26.73
C SER A 91 0.21 12.82 26.31
N GLY A 92 -0.85 12.59 25.55
CA GLY A 92 -1.75 13.63 25.03
C GLY A 92 -1.35 14.21 23.68
N SER A 93 -0.20 13.82 23.12
CA SER A 93 0.17 14.19 21.76
C SER A 93 -0.58 13.34 20.72
N LYS A 94 -0.71 13.88 19.50
CA LYS A 94 -1.29 13.19 18.34
C LYS A 94 -0.27 13.17 17.21
N VAL A 95 -0.17 12.05 16.53
CA VAL A 95 0.66 11.89 15.33
C VAL A 95 -0.10 11.06 14.31
N ALA A 96 -0.11 11.45 13.05
CA ALA A 96 -0.74 10.66 11.99
C ALA A 96 0.29 9.72 11.34
N TYR A 97 -0.06 8.44 11.21
CA TYR A 97 0.73 7.40 10.55
C TYR A 97 -0.07 6.81 9.39
N PHE A 98 0.37 7.04 8.15
CA PHE A 98 -0.36 6.68 6.92
C PHE A 98 -1.85 7.08 6.92
N GLY A 99 -2.15 8.28 7.42
CA GLY A 99 -3.52 8.80 7.53
C GLY A 99 -4.31 8.28 8.73
N PHE A 100 -3.72 7.40 9.56
CA PHE A 100 -4.32 6.95 10.81
C PHE A 100 -3.85 7.79 11.99
N ASP A 101 -4.78 8.39 12.71
CA ASP A 101 -4.47 9.21 13.87
C ASP A 101 -4.09 8.35 15.08
N LEU A 102 -2.81 8.44 15.46
CA LEU A 102 -2.29 7.85 16.68
C LEU A 102 -2.35 8.88 17.80
N ASN A 103 -3.34 8.72 18.68
CA ASN A 103 -3.39 9.44 19.93
C ASN A 103 -2.48 8.75 20.95
N ILE A 104 -1.41 9.42 21.39
CA ILE A 104 -0.49 8.91 22.39
C ILE A 104 -1.15 9.04 23.77
N SER A 105 -2.09 8.15 24.05
CA SER A 105 -2.77 8.04 25.35
C SER A 105 -3.07 6.58 25.66
N GLY A 106 -3.21 6.28 26.96
CA GLY A 106 -3.66 4.99 27.50
C GLY A 106 -3.15 3.75 26.75
N ILE A 107 -3.96 3.28 25.80
CA ILE A 107 -3.74 2.06 25.02
C ILE A 107 -2.42 2.11 24.23
N LEU A 108 -2.09 3.21 23.55
CA LEU A 108 -0.88 3.28 22.71
C LEU A 108 0.40 3.22 23.57
N ILE A 109 0.39 3.88 24.73
CA ILE A 109 1.46 3.84 25.72
C ILE A 109 1.60 2.42 26.31
N ALA A 110 0.50 1.69 26.41
CA ALA A 110 0.49 0.32 26.93
C ALA A 110 0.98 -0.73 25.92
N LEU A 111 1.02 -0.46 24.61
CA LEU A 111 1.40 -1.47 23.60
C LEU A 111 2.85 -1.98 23.77
N PRO A 112 3.88 -1.14 23.97
CA PRO A 112 5.22 -1.66 24.25
C PRO A 112 5.28 -2.46 25.55
N LEU A 113 4.56 -2.01 26.60
CA LEU A 113 4.47 -2.76 27.85
C LEU A 113 3.82 -4.13 27.64
N LEU A 114 2.76 -4.20 26.83
CA LEU A 114 2.09 -5.46 26.49
C LEU A 114 3.04 -6.42 25.76
N GLY A 115 3.85 -5.91 24.83
CA GLY A 115 4.92 -6.66 24.18
C GLY A 115 5.99 -7.15 25.16
N ALA A 116 6.37 -6.32 26.12
CA ALA A 116 7.37 -6.61 27.14
C ALA A 116 6.93 -7.68 28.16
N ILE A 117 5.62 -7.76 28.45
CA ILE A 117 5.03 -8.79 29.31
C ILE A 117 5.06 -10.16 28.63
N GLY A 118 5.02 -10.22 27.29
CA GLY A 118 5.04 -11.46 26.51
C GLY A 118 6.15 -12.45 26.91
N PRO A 119 7.44 -12.08 26.82
CA PRO A 119 8.56 -12.92 27.24
C PRO A 119 8.46 -13.41 28.70
N LEU A 120 7.95 -12.57 29.61
CA LEU A 120 7.79 -12.93 31.02
C LEU A 120 6.75 -14.03 31.19
N LEU A 121 5.57 -13.87 30.59
CA LEU A 121 4.49 -14.86 30.65
C LEU A 121 4.91 -16.17 29.99
N VAL A 122 5.60 -16.10 28.86
CA VAL A 122 6.14 -17.27 28.17
C VAL A 122 7.09 -18.04 29.08
N ASN A 123 8.06 -17.36 29.68
CA ASN A 123 9.06 -18.01 30.53
C ASN A 123 8.43 -18.61 31.78
N LEU A 124 7.51 -17.88 32.42
CA LEU A 124 6.77 -18.37 33.58
C LEU A 124 5.96 -19.62 33.23
N LYS A 125 5.20 -19.59 32.13
CA LYS A 125 4.40 -20.72 31.66
C LYS A 125 5.27 -21.92 31.29
N ALA A 126 6.39 -21.70 30.62
CA ALA A 126 7.33 -22.78 30.27
C ALA A 126 7.94 -23.44 31.51
N GLN A 127 8.28 -22.65 32.54
CA GLN A 127 8.77 -23.19 33.83
C GLN A 127 7.69 -24.02 34.55
N LEU A 128 6.45 -23.52 34.58
CA LEU A 128 5.32 -24.23 35.19
C LEU A 128 5.05 -25.56 34.48
N LEU A 129 4.97 -25.53 33.14
CA LEU A 129 4.72 -26.73 32.33
C LEU A 129 5.88 -27.74 32.42
N HIS A 130 7.12 -27.27 32.48
CA HIS A 130 8.26 -28.15 32.74
C HIS A 130 8.13 -28.82 34.11
N LYS A 131 7.80 -28.07 35.16
CA LYS A 131 7.64 -28.61 36.52
C LYS A 131 6.47 -29.58 36.65
N TRP A 132 5.35 -29.32 35.97
CA TRP A 132 4.11 -30.08 36.11
C TRP A 132 4.02 -31.29 35.17
N LEU A 133 4.52 -31.16 33.94
CA LEU A 133 4.33 -32.13 32.86
C LEU A 133 5.67 -32.65 32.29
N ASN A 134 6.80 -32.23 32.84
CA ASN A 134 8.15 -32.60 32.37
C ASN A 134 8.40 -32.31 30.88
N LEU A 135 7.75 -31.28 30.33
CA LEU A 135 7.93 -30.87 28.94
C LEU A 135 9.29 -30.18 28.74
N ASP A 136 9.90 -30.30 27.56
CA ASP A 136 11.13 -29.57 27.20
C ASP A 136 10.88 -28.06 27.32
N GLN A 137 11.57 -27.42 28.27
CA GLN A 137 11.37 -26.01 28.60
C GLN A 137 11.69 -25.10 27.41
N ALA A 138 12.80 -25.35 26.70
CA ALA A 138 13.21 -24.53 25.57
C ALA A 138 12.22 -24.64 24.40
N ARG A 139 11.76 -25.87 24.10
CA ARG A 139 10.73 -26.12 23.08
C ARG A 139 9.43 -25.40 23.44
N THR A 140 9.02 -25.49 24.70
CA THR A 140 7.79 -24.85 25.20
C THR A 140 7.90 -23.34 25.12
N THR A 141 9.05 -22.76 25.49
CA THR A 141 9.32 -21.31 25.36
C THR A 141 9.20 -20.83 23.92
N THR A 142 9.77 -21.54 22.94
CA THR A 142 9.67 -21.17 21.53
C THR A 142 8.23 -21.23 21.02
N ILE A 143 7.51 -22.32 21.28
CA ILE A 143 6.11 -22.49 20.83
C ILE A 143 5.20 -21.42 21.47
N ALA A 144 5.34 -21.22 22.78
CA ALA A 144 4.56 -20.21 23.48
C ALA A 144 4.90 -18.80 22.98
N SER A 145 6.17 -18.48 22.73
CA SER A 145 6.58 -17.18 22.17
C SER A 145 5.86 -16.87 20.86
N ALA A 146 5.82 -17.83 19.92
CA ALA A 146 5.12 -17.66 18.65
C ALA A 146 3.61 -17.46 18.85
N PHE A 147 2.99 -18.22 19.75
CA PHE A 147 1.56 -18.10 20.06
C PHE A 147 1.21 -16.72 20.63
N TYR A 148 1.95 -16.25 21.64
CA TYR A 148 1.71 -14.94 22.24
C TYR A 148 2.03 -13.82 21.25
N ALA A 149 3.10 -13.93 20.47
CA ALA A 149 3.42 -12.96 19.43
C ALA A 149 2.26 -12.83 18.42
N ALA A 150 1.73 -13.96 17.92
CA ALA A 150 0.59 -13.94 17.00
C ALA A 150 -0.66 -13.24 17.57
N LEU A 151 -0.97 -13.48 18.86
CA LEU A 151 -2.08 -12.81 19.55
C LEU A 151 -1.85 -11.30 19.65
N LEU A 152 -0.62 -10.88 19.94
CA LEU A 152 -0.28 -9.47 20.07
C LEU A 152 -0.26 -8.74 18.72
N VAL A 153 0.08 -9.40 17.60
CA VAL A 153 -0.06 -8.83 16.25
C VAL A 153 -1.49 -8.37 16.02
N PHE A 154 -2.46 -9.24 16.31
CA PHE A 154 -3.88 -8.94 16.11
C PHE A 154 -4.28 -7.73 16.95
N PHE A 155 -4.07 -7.79 18.27
CA PHE A 155 -4.47 -6.71 19.17
C PHE A 155 -3.82 -5.37 18.81
N ALA A 156 -2.51 -5.36 18.55
CA ALA A 156 -1.79 -4.14 18.22
C ALA A 156 -2.18 -3.59 16.85
N GLY A 157 -2.47 -4.47 15.89
CA GLY A 157 -2.99 -4.13 14.58
C GLY A 157 -4.33 -3.39 14.64
N PHE A 158 -5.27 -3.81 15.49
CA PHE A 158 -6.54 -3.08 15.65
C PHE A 158 -6.37 -1.71 16.27
N GLN A 159 -5.43 -1.54 17.19
CA GLN A 159 -5.30 -0.31 17.97
C GLN A 159 -4.47 0.77 17.28
N ALA A 160 -3.40 0.37 16.60
CA ALA A 160 -2.43 1.29 16.03
C ALA A 160 -1.87 0.80 14.68
N GLN A 161 -2.65 -0.03 13.98
CA GLN A 161 -2.29 -0.60 12.69
C GLN A 161 -0.89 -1.25 12.73
N TYR A 162 -0.10 -1.06 11.67
CA TYR A 162 1.24 -1.62 11.54
C TYR A 162 2.22 -1.03 12.57
N PHE A 163 2.03 0.23 12.96
CA PHE A 163 2.86 0.86 13.99
C PHE A 163 2.64 0.21 15.36
N GLY A 164 1.42 -0.25 15.67
CA GLY A 164 1.15 -1.02 16.87
C GLY A 164 2.00 -2.29 16.96
N VAL A 165 2.14 -3.02 15.85
CA VAL A 165 2.97 -4.23 15.78
C VAL A 165 4.45 -3.90 16.03
N ILE A 166 4.93 -2.76 15.53
CA ILE A 166 6.27 -2.24 15.81
C ILE A 166 6.46 -1.95 17.30
N LEU A 167 5.48 -1.29 17.94
CA LEU A 167 5.53 -0.95 19.37
C LEU A 167 5.60 -2.19 20.25
N VAL A 168 4.75 -3.19 19.98
CA VAL A 168 4.79 -4.48 20.68
C VAL A 168 6.14 -5.19 20.45
N GLY A 169 6.61 -5.23 19.20
CA GLY A 169 7.89 -5.83 18.85
C GLY A 169 9.06 -5.17 19.59
N ALA A 170 9.08 -3.84 19.66
CA ALA A 170 10.10 -3.08 20.38
C ALA A 170 10.10 -3.39 21.88
N GLY A 171 8.92 -3.46 22.52
CA GLY A 171 8.80 -3.86 23.92
C GLY A 171 9.27 -5.29 24.19
N TRP A 172 8.90 -6.22 23.31
CA TRP A 172 9.33 -7.63 23.38
C TRP A 172 10.86 -7.76 23.26
N ILE A 173 11.46 -7.06 22.29
CA ILE A 173 12.92 -7.03 22.09
C ILE A 173 13.61 -6.42 23.30
N THR A 174 13.09 -5.32 23.85
CA THR A 174 13.64 -4.64 25.05
C THR A 174 13.82 -5.60 26.21
N VAL A 175 12.76 -6.33 26.59
CA VAL A 175 12.84 -7.31 27.70
C VAL A 175 13.68 -8.53 27.33
N SER A 176 13.59 -9.02 26.09
CA SER A 176 14.37 -10.17 25.64
C SER A 176 15.88 -9.88 25.70
N LEU A 177 16.31 -8.70 25.26
CA LEU A 177 17.72 -8.27 25.34
C LEU A 177 18.21 -8.17 26.79
N ALA A 178 17.38 -7.60 27.67
CA ALA A 178 17.67 -7.44 29.10
C ALA A 178 17.73 -8.77 29.86
N SER A 179 16.86 -9.72 29.51
CA SER A 179 16.77 -11.03 30.17
C SER A 179 17.95 -11.96 29.87
N ARG A 180 18.70 -11.69 28.79
CA ARG A 180 19.73 -12.59 28.21
C ARG A 180 19.22 -13.96 27.75
N LYS A 181 17.90 -14.19 27.75
CA LYS A 181 17.27 -15.41 27.22
C LYS A 181 17.01 -15.19 25.73
N PHE A 182 17.79 -15.89 24.91
CA PHE A 182 17.67 -15.72 23.47
C PHE A 182 16.42 -16.39 22.93
N GLU A 183 15.82 -17.38 23.61
CA GLU A 183 14.72 -18.18 23.06
C GLU A 183 13.45 -17.37 22.74
N THR A 184 13.24 -16.23 23.40
CA THR A 184 12.08 -15.36 23.15
C THR A 184 12.37 -14.34 22.06
N LEU A 185 13.65 -14.11 21.72
CA LEU A 185 14.07 -12.91 21.00
C LEU A 185 13.59 -12.92 19.54
N GLY A 186 13.57 -14.09 18.91
CA GLY A 186 13.12 -14.31 17.53
C GLY A 186 11.67 -13.94 17.31
N ALA A 187 10.81 -14.11 18.33
CA ALA A 187 9.42 -13.64 18.27
C ALA A 187 9.35 -12.11 18.19
N GLY A 188 10.12 -11.40 19.02
CA GLY A 188 10.20 -9.94 18.99
C GLY A 188 10.73 -9.39 17.67
N ILE A 189 11.80 -9.98 17.14
CA ILE A 189 12.32 -9.61 15.80
C ILE A 189 11.31 -9.92 14.72
N GLY A 190 10.63 -11.07 14.78
CA GLY A 190 9.58 -11.42 13.83
C GLY A 190 8.45 -10.39 13.82
N LEU A 191 8.04 -9.90 15.00
CA LEU A 191 7.03 -8.85 15.14
C LEU A 191 7.50 -7.54 14.53
N LEU A 192 8.69 -7.07 14.92
CA LEU A 192 9.26 -5.84 14.39
C LEU A 192 9.40 -5.92 12.86
N SER A 193 9.90 -7.04 12.37
CA SER A 193 10.05 -7.32 10.94
C SER A 193 8.71 -7.29 10.21
N LEU A 194 7.66 -7.93 10.73
CA LEU A 194 6.32 -7.86 10.14
C LEU A 194 5.81 -6.41 10.09
N GLY A 195 5.98 -5.65 11.17
CA GLY A 195 5.62 -4.22 11.20
C GLY A 195 6.32 -3.41 10.10
N VAL A 196 7.62 -3.65 9.91
CA VAL A 196 8.40 -3.02 8.83
C VAL A 196 7.97 -3.49 7.45
N VAL A 197 7.63 -4.78 7.28
CA VAL A 197 7.13 -5.29 6.01
C VAL A 197 5.83 -4.60 5.61
N PHE A 198 4.92 -4.37 6.56
CA PHE A 198 3.70 -3.63 6.26
C PHE A 198 3.97 -2.15 5.95
N TRP A 199 4.93 -1.53 6.63
CA TRP A 199 5.40 -0.19 6.25
C TRP A 199 5.99 -0.17 4.82
N LEU A 200 6.82 -1.16 4.46
CA LEU A 200 7.34 -1.35 3.11
C LEU A 200 6.19 -1.51 2.12
N MET A 201 5.15 -2.25 2.47
CA MET A 201 3.98 -2.38 1.62
C MET A 201 3.33 -1.00 1.41
N LYS A 202 2.96 -0.33 2.49
CA LYS A 202 2.19 0.92 2.39
C LYS A 202 2.95 2.07 1.70
N THR A 203 4.27 2.08 1.75
CA THR A 203 5.11 3.07 1.04
C THR A 203 5.24 2.81 -0.47
N GLN A 204 4.88 1.63 -0.96
CA GLN A 204 5.05 1.25 -2.36
C GLN A 204 3.72 1.38 -3.13
N THR A 205 3.77 1.96 -4.33
CA THR A 205 2.59 2.31 -5.14
C THR A 205 2.03 1.16 -6.00
N GLN A 206 2.66 -0.02 -6.02
CA GLN A 206 2.33 -1.14 -6.95
C GLN A 206 1.63 -2.36 -6.32
N ILE A 207 0.85 -2.16 -5.25
CA ILE A 207 0.48 -3.27 -4.36
C ILE A 207 -0.86 -3.96 -4.65
N ASP A 208 -1.86 -3.32 -5.24
CA ASP A 208 -3.22 -3.85 -5.10
C ASP A 208 -3.48 -5.24 -5.74
N ASP A 209 -2.97 -5.54 -6.95
CA ASP A 209 -3.18 -6.86 -7.60
C ASP A 209 -2.02 -7.84 -7.42
N SER A 210 -0.87 -7.34 -6.96
CA SER A 210 0.39 -8.06 -7.01
C SER A 210 0.51 -9.15 -5.92
N PHE A 211 -0.26 -9.03 -4.82
CA PHE A 211 -0.28 -10.01 -3.72
C PHE A 211 -1.20 -11.20 -3.95
N MET A 212 -2.13 -11.07 -4.89
CA MET A 212 -3.04 -12.15 -5.29
C MET A 212 -2.41 -13.09 -6.34
N ARG A 213 -1.18 -12.78 -6.79
CA ARG A 213 -0.44 -13.57 -7.77
C ARG A 213 0.39 -14.68 -7.11
N PRO A 214 0.65 -15.81 -7.80
CA PRO A 214 1.45 -16.92 -7.26
C PRO A 214 2.89 -16.56 -6.87
N ASN A 215 3.45 -15.48 -7.43
CA ASN A 215 4.81 -15.01 -7.11
C ASN A 215 4.96 -14.58 -5.64
N PHE A 216 3.92 -14.02 -5.03
CA PHE A 216 3.90 -13.74 -3.58
C PHE A 216 4.04 -15.04 -2.76
N LEU A 217 3.24 -16.05 -3.09
CA LEU A 217 3.28 -17.36 -2.42
C LEU A 217 4.65 -18.03 -2.61
N MET A 218 5.22 -17.95 -3.81
CA MET A 218 6.56 -18.44 -4.11
C MET A 218 7.61 -17.79 -3.20
N GLY A 219 7.54 -16.47 -3.05
CA GLY A 219 8.35 -15.72 -2.10
C GLY A 219 8.20 -16.22 -0.67
N LEU A 220 6.96 -16.37 -0.21
CA LEU A 220 6.65 -16.85 1.14
C LEU A 220 7.26 -18.22 1.42
N VAL A 221 7.09 -19.16 0.48
CA VAL A 221 7.69 -20.50 0.58
C VAL A 221 9.22 -20.42 0.55
N ALA A 222 9.81 -19.59 -0.32
CA ALA A 222 11.25 -19.38 -0.35
C ALA A 222 11.79 -18.84 0.99
N GLY A 223 11.07 -17.92 1.63
CA GLY A 223 11.43 -17.40 2.95
C GLY A 223 11.38 -18.47 4.05
N VAL A 224 10.31 -19.26 4.10
CA VAL A 224 10.17 -20.36 5.08
C VAL A 224 11.28 -21.39 4.92
N THR A 225 11.56 -21.78 3.67
CA THR A 225 12.60 -22.77 3.35
C THR A 225 14.01 -22.24 3.61
N ALA A 226 14.26 -20.94 3.39
CA ALA A 226 15.55 -20.31 3.68
C ALA A 226 15.94 -20.41 5.17
N ILE A 227 15.02 -20.13 6.09
CA ILE A 227 15.30 -20.28 7.54
C ILE A 227 15.53 -21.75 7.90
N THR A 228 14.82 -22.67 7.25
CA THR A 228 15.01 -24.11 7.47
C THR A 228 16.37 -24.58 6.96
N TRP A 229 16.82 -24.08 5.81
CA TRP A 229 18.15 -24.33 5.25
C TRP A 229 19.26 -23.90 6.22
N LEU A 230 19.10 -22.73 6.86
CA LEU A 230 20.08 -22.22 7.81
C LEU A 230 20.27 -23.09 9.05
N LYS A 231 19.34 -24.00 9.37
CA LYS A 231 19.53 -24.97 10.47
C LYS A 231 20.68 -25.93 10.20
N LEU A 232 21.01 -26.18 8.93
CA LEU A 232 22.16 -27.00 8.53
C LEU A 232 23.51 -26.37 8.92
N THR A 233 23.55 -25.06 9.25
CA THR A 233 24.78 -24.40 9.74
C THR A 233 25.35 -25.06 10.99
N LYS A 234 24.52 -25.74 11.79
CA LYS A 234 24.95 -26.47 12.98
C LYS A 234 25.99 -27.56 12.68
N ASP A 235 25.87 -28.20 11.53
CA ASP A 235 26.70 -29.35 11.15
C ASP A 235 27.90 -28.93 10.28
N VAL A 236 28.06 -27.62 10.04
CA VAL A 236 29.05 -27.05 9.15
C VAL A 236 30.13 -26.33 9.94
N ILE A 237 31.39 -26.57 9.59
CA ILE A 237 32.54 -25.88 10.19
C ILE A 237 32.44 -24.38 9.93
N ARG A 238 32.74 -23.59 10.95
CA ARG A 238 32.52 -22.14 11.01
C ARG A 238 32.98 -21.33 9.80
N PHE A 239 34.13 -21.69 9.20
CA PHE A 239 34.65 -20.99 8.01
C PHE A 239 33.68 -21.06 6.81
N ARG A 240 32.84 -22.10 6.74
CA ARG A 240 31.86 -22.30 5.66
C ARG A 240 30.46 -21.76 5.99
N TRP A 241 30.25 -21.18 7.18
CA TRP A 241 28.96 -20.57 7.54
C TRP A 241 28.48 -19.53 6.52
N PRO A 242 29.31 -18.61 5.98
CA PRO A 242 28.84 -17.63 4.99
C PRO A 242 28.18 -18.28 3.77
N LEU A 243 28.66 -19.46 3.35
CA LEU A 243 28.11 -20.21 2.22
C LEU A 243 26.65 -20.64 2.47
N MET A 244 26.31 -20.90 3.73
CA MET A 244 24.95 -21.28 4.14
C MET A 244 23.96 -20.12 4.08
N TYR A 245 24.42 -18.88 4.28
CA TYR A 245 23.61 -17.67 4.10
C TYR A 245 23.51 -17.27 2.63
N LEU A 246 24.58 -17.48 1.87
CA LEU A 246 24.69 -17.05 0.47
C LEU A 246 23.72 -17.81 -0.44
N LEU A 247 23.59 -19.13 -0.32
CA LEU A 247 22.70 -19.90 -1.19
C LEU A 247 21.22 -19.47 -1.10
N PRO A 248 20.56 -19.45 0.07
CA PRO A 248 19.16 -19.04 0.16
C PRO A 248 18.98 -17.55 -0.20
N LEU A 249 19.98 -16.71 0.07
CA LEU A 249 19.95 -15.31 -0.35
C LEU A 249 19.95 -15.19 -1.88
N LEU A 250 20.88 -15.87 -2.57
CA LEU A 250 20.95 -15.86 -4.03
C LEU A 250 19.69 -16.45 -4.65
N LEU A 251 19.09 -17.48 -4.04
CA LEU A 251 17.83 -18.04 -4.51
C LEU A 251 16.70 -17.02 -4.42
N ILE A 252 16.55 -16.32 -3.29
CA ILE A 252 15.55 -15.24 -3.16
C ILE A 252 15.82 -14.13 -4.18
N ILE A 253 17.08 -13.71 -4.34
CA ILE A 253 17.46 -12.70 -5.35
C ILE A 253 17.10 -13.17 -6.75
N ALA A 254 17.41 -14.41 -7.13
CA ALA A 254 17.09 -14.95 -8.44
C ALA A 254 15.57 -14.97 -8.68
N LEU A 255 14.77 -15.40 -7.70
CA LEU A 255 13.30 -15.40 -7.78
C LEU A 255 12.73 -13.98 -7.90
N VAL A 256 13.33 -13.00 -7.22
CA VAL A 256 12.95 -11.59 -7.37
C VAL A 256 13.31 -11.09 -8.77
N MET A 257 14.51 -11.39 -9.25
CA MET A 257 15.02 -10.99 -10.56
C MET A 257 14.24 -11.59 -11.74
N MET A 258 13.56 -12.73 -11.55
CA MET A 258 12.61 -13.25 -12.55
C MET A 258 11.50 -12.25 -12.92
N GLY A 259 11.22 -11.28 -12.04
CA GLY A 259 10.31 -10.17 -12.31
C GLY A 259 10.74 -9.28 -13.48
N ILE A 260 12.05 -9.21 -13.77
CA ILE A 260 12.59 -8.48 -14.93
C ILE A 260 12.20 -9.19 -16.24
N ALA A 261 12.22 -10.52 -16.23
CA ALA A 261 11.83 -11.31 -17.41
C ALA A 261 10.30 -11.33 -17.59
N ASN A 262 9.55 -11.43 -16.48
CA ASN A 262 8.10 -11.36 -16.49
C ASN A 262 7.58 -10.91 -15.10
N GLU A 263 6.76 -9.88 -15.07
CA GLU A 263 6.16 -9.36 -13.83
C GLU A 263 5.33 -10.38 -13.04
N HIS A 264 4.88 -11.47 -13.68
CA HIS A 264 4.13 -12.56 -13.03
C HIS A 264 5.03 -13.59 -12.33
N PHE A 265 6.33 -13.64 -12.62
CA PHE A 265 7.23 -14.67 -12.08
C PHE A 265 8.07 -14.21 -10.89
N GLY A 266 8.15 -12.91 -10.62
CA GLY A 266 9.04 -12.40 -9.59
C GLY A 266 8.68 -11.02 -9.08
N GLY A 267 9.70 -10.21 -8.81
CA GLY A 267 9.58 -8.82 -8.42
C GLY A 267 9.26 -8.61 -6.95
N LEU A 268 8.64 -7.46 -6.67
CA LEU A 268 8.33 -6.99 -5.33
C LEU A 268 7.48 -7.97 -4.50
N PRO A 269 6.41 -8.60 -5.04
CA PRO A 269 5.58 -9.52 -4.26
C PRO A 269 6.36 -10.73 -3.77
N THR A 270 7.24 -11.29 -4.60
CA THR A 270 8.13 -12.39 -4.20
C THR A 270 9.03 -11.99 -3.05
N TYR A 271 9.58 -10.78 -3.11
CA TYR A 271 10.46 -10.30 -2.06
C TYR A 271 9.72 -10.06 -0.74
N ILE A 272 8.54 -9.46 -0.78
CA ILE A 272 7.70 -9.23 0.40
C ILE A 272 7.22 -10.57 0.98
N GLY A 273 6.80 -11.50 0.12
CA GLY A 273 6.48 -12.86 0.52
C GLY A 273 7.65 -13.50 1.28
N ALA A 274 8.87 -13.40 0.74
CA ALA A 274 10.06 -13.93 1.41
C ALA A 274 10.29 -13.31 2.79
N LEU A 275 10.17 -11.98 2.93
CA LEU A 275 10.28 -11.31 4.22
C LEU A 275 9.22 -11.75 5.23
N ILE A 276 7.97 -11.96 4.81
CA ILE A 276 6.91 -12.48 5.67
C ILE A 276 7.22 -13.93 6.09
N GLY A 277 7.57 -14.78 5.12
CA GLY A 277 7.89 -16.18 5.35
C GLY A 277 9.04 -16.36 6.34
N THR A 278 10.12 -15.59 6.19
CA THR A 278 11.24 -15.62 7.13
C THR A 278 10.86 -15.05 8.51
N SER A 279 10.07 -13.97 8.56
CA SER A 279 9.61 -13.36 9.83
C SER A 279 8.76 -14.33 10.66
N LEU A 280 7.80 -15.02 10.02
CA LEU A 280 6.95 -16.01 10.68
C LEU A 280 7.76 -17.22 11.14
N THR A 281 8.66 -17.72 10.30
CA THR A 281 9.50 -18.89 10.64
C THR A 281 10.47 -18.57 11.78
N LEU A 282 10.94 -17.32 11.89
CA LEU A 282 11.81 -16.88 12.97
C LEU A 282 11.13 -17.01 14.35
N MET A 283 9.82 -16.73 14.44
CA MET A 283 9.06 -16.82 15.69
C MET A 283 9.03 -18.24 16.27
N VAL A 284 9.06 -19.26 15.40
CA VAL A 284 8.97 -20.67 15.78
C VAL A 284 10.32 -21.40 15.75
N THR A 285 11.42 -20.71 15.44
CA THR A 285 12.73 -21.33 15.30
C THR A 285 13.52 -21.32 16.62
N ARG A 286 14.12 -22.46 16.96
CA ARG A 286 14.96 -22.64 18.17
C ARG A 286 16.38 -22.08 18.00
N PHE A 287 16.95 -22.12 16.80
CA PHE A 287 18.35 -21.75 16.51
C PHE A 287 18.51 -20.25 16.20
N GLN A 288 17.97 -19.40 17.07
CA GLN A 288 17.75 -17.97 16.76
C GLN A 288 19.04 -17.21 16.45
N THR A 289 20.14 -17.48 17.14
CA THR A 289 21.45 -16.84 16.90
C THR A 289 22.00 -17.05 15.49
N GLN A 290 21.61 -18.13 14.81
CA GLN A 290 22.03 -18.45 13.44
C GLN A 290 21.07 -17.88 12.39
N VAL A 291 19.78 -17.69 12.73
CA VAL A 291 18.77 -17.29 11.73
C VAL A 291 18.43 -15.79 11.77
N ILE A 292 18.57 -15.14 12.92
CA ILE A 292 18.42 -13.68 13.08
C ILE A 292 19.34 -12.89 12.12
N PRO A 293 20.61 -13.25 11.93
CA PRO A 293 21.49 -12.59 10.97
C PRO A 293 20.91 -12.52 9.55
N PHE A 294 20.29 -13.61 9.12
CA PHE A 294 19.71 -13.70 7.78
C PHE A 294 18.49 -12.81 7.64
N GLN A 295 17.62 -12.76 8.66
CA GLN A 295 16.48 -11.86 8.66
C GLN A 295 16.92 -10.40 8.59
N ALA A 296 17.92 -10.03 9.39
CA ALA A 296 18.48 -8.69 9.36
C ALA A 296 19.06 -8.37 7.98
N LEU A 297 19.79 -9.31 7.36
CA LEU A 297 20.37 -9.11 6.04
C LEU A 297 19.29 -8.89 4.98
N LEU A 298 18.24 -9.70 4.98
CA LEU A 298 17.11 -9.49 4.09
C LEU A 298 16.46 -8.13 4.32
N LEU A 299 16.14 -7.74 5.54
CA LEU A 299 15.60 -6.39 5.84
C LEU A 299 16.57 -5.25 5.50
N GLY A 300 17.87 -5.50 5.53
CA GLY A 300 18.86 -4.53 5.10
C GLY A 300 18.86 -4.32 3.59
N VAL A 301 18.82 -5.42 2.84
CA VAL A 301 18.66 -5.42 1.39
C VAL A 301 17.35 -4.71 1.01
N SER A 302 16.28 -4.87 1.79
CA SER A 302 14.98 -4.23 1.54
C SER A 302 15.01 -2.72 1.67
N VAL A 303 16.12 -2.13 2.08
CA VAL A 303 16.23 -0.67 2.12
C VAL A 303 17.33 -0.14 1.24
N LEU A 304 18.40 -0.91 1.03
CA LEU A 304 19.38 -0.58 -0.01
C LEU A 304 18.74 -0.60 -1.40
N ILE A 305 17.90 -1.61 -1.68
CA ILE A 305 17.24 -1.74 -2.97
C ILE A 305 16.11 -0.72 -3.12
N PHE A 306 15.28 -0.52 -2.10
CA PHE A 306 14.06 0.28 -2.22
C PHE A 306 14.30 1.79 -2.19
N ASN A 307 15.40 2.24 -1.59
CA ASN A 307 15.82 3.63 -1.66
C ASN A 307 16.46 3.96 -3.03
N GLN A 308 16.75 2.95 -3.86
CA GLN A 308 17.30 3.09 -5.23
C GLN A 308 16.33 2.67 -6.34
N PHE A 309 15.23 2.00 -6.01
CA PHE A 309 14.04 1.99 -6.85
C PHE A 309 13.40 3.39 -6.78
N GLU A 310 14.07 4.39 -7.35
CA GLU A 310 13.30 5.29 -8.19
C GLU A 310 12.57 4.36 -9.15
N ALA A 311 11.24 4.43 -9.14
CA ALA A 311 10.46 3.80 -10.19
C ALA A 311 11.24 4.08 -11.48
N ILE A 312 11.56 3.03 -12.26
CA ILE A 312 11.63 3.24 -13.70
C ILE A 312 10.39 4.06 -13.94
N GLN A 313 10.55 5.35 -14.29
CA GLN A 313 9.42 6.18 -14.57
C GLN A 313 8.81 5.52 -15.80
N GLN A 314 7.86 4.61 -15.54
CA GLN A 314 6.77 4.44 -16.44
C GLN A 314 6.31 5.87 -16.66
N PRO A 315 6.32 6.36 -17.92
CA PRO A 315 5.90 7.72 -18.20
C PRO A 315 4.62 7.93 -17.41
N LYS A 316 4.63 8.92 -16.50
CA LYS A 316 3.52 9.24 -15.59
C LYS A 316 2.22 9.00 -16.37
N LYS A 317 1.55 7.88 -16.14
CA LYS A 317 0.11 7.88 -16.29
C LYS A 317 -0.32 8.77 -15.16
N GLN A 318 -0.45 10.07 -15.46
CA GLN A 318 -1.19 10.98 -14.61
C GLN A 318 -2.48 10.25 -14.29
N SER A 319 -2.58 9.80 -13.05
CA SER A 319 -3.87 9.45 -12.46
C SER A 319 -4.71 10.71 -12.60
N ARG A 320 -5.58 10.72 -13.60
CA ARG A 320 -6.25 11.91 -14.13
C ARG A 320 -7.57 12.19 -13.40
N LEU A 321 -7.82 11.48 -12.30
CA LEU A 321 -9.11 11.42 -11.63
C LEU A 321 -8.86 11.63 -10.14
N THR A 322 -9.23 12.81 -9.65
CA THR A 322 -9.04 13.25 -8.27
C THR A 322 -9.88 12.37 -7.36
N THR A 323 -9.22 11.64 -6.46
CA THR A 323 -9.91 10.95 -5.36
C THR A 323 -10.37 12.00 -4.36
N THR A 324 -11.66 12.34 -4.36
CA THR A 324 -12.27 12.98 -3.18
C THR A 324 -12.63 11.85 -2.22
N GLU A 325 -11.76 11.60 -1.24
CA GLU A 325 -12.11 10.80 -0.06
C GLU A 325 -13.23 11.52 0.71
N ALA A 326 -14.22 10.73 1.14
CA ALA A 326 -15.36 11.19 1.89
C ALA A 326 -14.93 11.98 3.15
N THR A 327 -15.19 13.29 3.12
CA THR A 327 -15.11 14.15 4.31
C THR A 327 -16.55 14.53 4.67
N ASN A 328 -16.97 14.17 5.89
CA ASN A 328 -18.24 14.62 6.46
C ASN A 328 -18.14 16.12 6.77
N THR A 329 -18.60 16.97 5.85
CA THR A 329 -18.88 18.40 6.06
C THR A 329 -20.12 18.78 5.22
N PRO A 330 -21.02 19.67 5.68
CA PRO A 330 -22.35 19.85 5.06
C PRO A 330 -22.29 20.40 3.63
N GLU A 331 -23.32 20.04 2.84
CA GLU A 331 -23.55 20.40 1.44
C GLU A 331 -23.22 21.87 1.09
N GLU A 332 -22.14 22.05 0.33
CA GLU A 332 -22.08 23.09 -0.72
C GLU A 332 -22.28 22.36 -2.05
N GLU A 333 -23.28 22.77 -2.84
CA GLU A 333 -23.50 22.27 -4.20
C GLU A 333 -22.24 22.51 -5.04
N GLU A 334 -21.56 21.44 -5.49
CA GLU A 334 -20.45 21.58 -6.44
C GLU A 334 -20.96 22.32 -7.69
N PRO A 335 -20.27 23.38 -8.17
CA PRO A 335 -20.71 24.14 -9.34
C PRO A 335 -20.82 23.23 -10.56
N SER A 336 -21.89 23.40 -11.35
CA SER A 336 -22.12 22.58 -12.54
C SER A 336 -21.01 22.82 -13.55
N VAL A 337 -20.56 21.77 -14.23
CA VAL A 337 -19.66 21.89 -15.39
C VAL A 337 -20.23 22.78 -16.51
N LEU A 338 -21.53 23.06 -16.49
CA LEU A 338 -22.20 23.98 -17.43
C LEU A 338 -22.18 25.45 -17.00
N ASP A 339 -21.70 25.78 -15.80
CA ASP A 339 -21.67 27.16 -15.25
C ASP A 339 -20.51 28.01 -15.82
N VAL A 340 -19.78 27.49 -16.80
CA VAL A 340 -18.75 28.21 -17.55
C VAL A 340 -19.40 29.08 -18.64
N PRO A 341 -18.96 30.33 -18.89
CA PRO A 341 -19.52 31.15 -19.97
C PRO A 341 -19.30 30.51 -21.35
N ALA A 342 -20.33 30.53 -22.20
CA ALA A 342 -20.25 30.01 -23.56
C ALA A 342 -19.50 30.97 -24.48
N ILE A 343 -18.63 30.43 -25.33
CA ILE A 343 -18.05 31.17 -26.45
C ILE A 343 -18.96 31.15 -27.67
N ALA A 344 -18.89 32.20 -28.49
CA ALA A 344 -19.55 32.22 -29.79
C ALA A 344 -18.75 31.38 -30.79
N LEU A 345 -19.41 30.38 -31.40
CA LEU A 345 -18.86 29.65 -32.54
C LEU A 345 -19.03 30.46 -33.82
N ASN A 346 -18.08 30.34 -34.74
CA ASN A 346 -18.08 31.04 -36.03
C ASN A 346 -17.50 30.17 -37.15
N ALA A 347 -17.61 30.64 -38.39
CA ALA A 347 -17.19 29.90 -39.59
C ALA A 347 -15.69 29.53 -39.62
N ASP A 348 -14.82 30.21 -38.85
CA ASP A 348 -13.38 29.89 -38.79
C ASP A 348 -13.11 28.55 -38.10
N LEU A 349 -14.06 28.09 -37.28
CA LEU A 349 -13.98 26.80 -36.57
C LEU A 349 -14.49 25.63 -37.41
N LYS A 350 -14.99 25.84 -38.64
CA LYS A 350 -15.53 24.75 -39.47
C LYS A 350 -14.54 23.60 -39.70
N GLY A 351 -15.09 22.41 -39.90
CA GLY A 351 -14.33 21.19 -40.22
C GLY A 351 -14.39 20.12 -39.14
N ASN A 352 -13.47 19.16 -39.24
CA ASN A 352 -13.40 18.01 -38.34
C ASN A 352 -12.39 18.26 -37.22
N TRP A 353 -12.75 17.83 -36.02
CA TRP A 353 -12.04 18.04 -34.78
C TRP A 353 -11.93 16.72 -34.04
N LYS A 354 -10.74 16.41 -33.52
CA LYS A 354 -10.48 15.18 -32.77
C LYS A 354 -10.11 15.50 -31.32
N SER A 355 -10.66 14.74 -30.39
CA SER A 355 -10.32 14.87 -28.97
C SER A 355 -8.84 14.61 -28.73
N VAL A 356 -8.23 15.45 -27.91
CA VAL A 356 -6.91 15.22 -27.34
C VAL A 356 -7.11 14.55 -25.99
N LEU A 357 -6.85 13.25 -25.91
CA LEU A 357 -7.04 12.48 -24.68
C LEU A 357 -6.35 13.16 -23.49
N ASP A 358 -5.16 13.74 -23.72
CA ASP A 358 -4.34 14.35 -22.67
C ASP A 358 -4.89 15.63 -22.03
N ALA A 359 -5.75 16.32 -22.76
CA ALA A 359 -6.41 17.55 -22.33
C ALA A 359 -7.93 17.34 -22.22
N SER A 360 -8.37 16.09 -22.04
CA SER A 360 -9.78 15.73 -21.94
C SER A 360 -10.04 14.81 -20.75
N LYS A 361 -11.25 14.88 -20.22
CA LYS A 361 -11.73 14.09 -19.09
C LYS A 361 -13.21 13.77 -19.25
N ILE A 362 -13.59 12.53 -18.97
CA ILE A 362 -14.98 12.09 -18.91
C ILE A 362 -15.17 11.31 -17.61
N GLU A 363 -16.11 11.75 -16.80
CA GLU A 363 -16.45 11.20 -15.50
C GLU A 363 -17.91 10.75 -15.47
N PHE A 364 -18.22 9.82 -14.58
CA PHE A 364 -19.58 9.39 -14.32
C PHE A 364 -19.82 9.17 -12.83
N GLN A 365 -21.09 9.25 -12.45
CA GLN A 365 -21.56 8.91 -11.12
C GLN A 365 -22.92 8.22 -11.16
N LEU A 366 -23.13 7.30 -10.22
CA LEU A 366 -24.39 6.60 -10.01
C LEU A 366 -24.51 6.10 -8.56
N GLY A 367 -25.73 5.97 -8.06
CA GLY A 367 -26.01 5.48 -6.71
C GLY A 367 -26.85 6.45 -5.88
N PRO A 368 -27.48 5.98 -4.80
CA PRO A 368 -28.25 6.83 -3.90
C PRO A 368 -27.32 7.79 -3.12
N GLU A 369 -27.91 8.86 -2.62
CA GLU A 369 -27.25 9.83 -1.75
C GLU A 369 -26.58 9.11 -0.55
N GLY A 370 -25.33 9.46 -0.26
CA GLY A 370 -24.50 8.78 0.76
C GLY A 370 -23.82 7.48 0.31
N ALA A 371 -24.12 6.94 -0.89
CA ALA A 371 -23.45 5.75 -1.45
C ALA A 371 -23.15 5.88 -2.96
N VAL A 372 -22.82 7.10 -3.41
CA VAL A 372 -22.51 7.39 -4.82
C VAL A 372 -21.19 6.71 -5.23
N THR A 373 -21.24 5.98 -6.32
CA THR A 373 -20.05 5.47 -7.01
C THR A 373 -19.64 6.45 -8.10
N LYS A 374 -18.43 7.01 -7.98
CA LYS A 374 -17.79 7.82 -9.02
C LYS A 374 -16.85 6.97 -9.88
N GLY A 375 -16.66 7.37 -11.13
CA GLY A 375 -15.74 6.74 -12.06
C GLY A 375 -15.42 7.63 -13.26
N GLY A 376 -14.61 7.13 -14.18
CA GLY A 376 -14.21 7.84 -15.38
C GLY A 376 -13.69 6.93 -16.48
N LEU A 377 -13.26 7.55 -17.57
CA LEU A 377 -12.79 6.87 -18.77
C LEU A 377 -11.30 7.12 -18.99
N GLU A 378 -10.50 6.05 -19.02
CA GLU A 378 -9.06 6.15 -19.26
C GLU A 378 -8.71 6.40 -20.73
N GLU A 379 -9.58 5.99 -21.64
CA GLU A 379 -9.38 6.09 -23.08
C GLU A 379 -10.73 6.30 -23.78
N PHE A 380 -10.75 7.21 -24.73
CA PHE A 380 -11.90 7.49 -25.58
C PHE A 380 -11.43 8.25 -26.82
N ASN A 381 -12.24 8.18 -27.87
CA ASN A 381 -12.06 9.01 -29.06
C ASN A 381 -13.37 9.74 -29.33
N ILE A 382 -13.27 11.06 -29.50
CA ILE A 382 -14.40 11.90 -29.88
C ILE A 382 -14.05 12.64 -31.17
N ASP A 383 -14.91 12.46 -32.18
CA ASP A 383 -14.90 13.22 -33.41
C ASP A 383 -16.06 14.20 -33.40
N LEU A 384 -15.73 15.49 -33.51
CA LEU A 384 -16.68 16.59 -33.64
C LEU A 384 -16.56 17.18 -35.04
N ARG A 385 -17.70 17.41 -35.70
CA ARG A 385 -17.75 18.11 -36.99
C ARG A 385 -18.58 19.37 -36.85
N LEU A 386 -17.96 20.49 -37.22
CA LEU A 386 -18.62 21.79 -37.31
C LEU A 386 -18.91 22.12 -38.79
N ASN A 387 -20.12 22.57 -39.09
CA ASN A 387 -20.56 22.91 -40.46
C ASN A 387 -19.90 24.21 -40.97
N ASP A 388 -20.29 24.67 -42.17
CA ASP A 388 -19.74 25.88 -42.78
C ASP A 388 -19.96 27.17 -41.98
N THR A 389 -20.97 27.22 -41.11
CA THR A 389 -21.24 28.36 -40.20
C THR A 389 -20.54 28.23 -38.85
N GLY A 390 -19.85 27.11 -38.59
CA GLY A 390 -19.17 26.82 -37.33
C GLY A 390 -20.04 26.13 -36.29
N GLU A 391 -21.28 25.77 -36.61
CA GLU A 391 -22.19 25.10 -35.69
C GLU A 391 -21.96 23.58 -35.66
N PRO A 392 -22.18 22.91 -34.52
CA PRO A 392 -21.99 21.47 -34.39
C PRO A 392 -22.99 20.68 -35.26
N GLU A 393 -22.46 19.94 -36.24
CA GLU A 393 -23.23 19.14 -37.20
C GLU A 393 -23.31 17.67 -36.77
N LYS A 394 -22.18 17.13 -36.27
CA LYS A 394 -22.07 15.72 -35.90
C LYS A 394 -21.12 15.53 -34.72
N LEU A 395 -21.50 14.66 -33.80
CA LEU A 395 -20.70 14.23 -32.66
C LEU A 395 -20.65 12.71 -32.62
N SER A 396 -19.44 12.13 -32.61
CA SER A 396 -19.23 10.68 -32.53
C SER A 396 -18.26 10.38 -31.39
N VAL A 397 -18.65 9.48 -30.48
CA VAL A 397 -17.86 9.07 -29.31
C VAL A 397 -17.67 7.57 -29.36
N VAL A 398 -16.44 7.11 -29.19
CA VAL A 398 -16.09 5.69 -29.08
C VAL A 398 -15.25 5.48 -27.82
N ILE A 399 -15.74 4.61 -26.95
CA ILE A 399 -15.11 4.29 -25.67
C ILE A 399 -14.82 2.79 -25.66
N PRO A 400 -13.57 2.36 -25.51
CA PRO A 400 -13.28 0.95 -25.23
C PRO A 400 -13.87 0.57 -23.86
N THR A 401 -14.74 -0.43 -23.82
CA THR A 401 -15.39 -0.87 -22.57
C THR A 401 -14.38 -1.29 -21.51
N ALA A 402 -13.22 -1.80 -21.94
CA ALA A 402 -12.12 -2.18 -21.06
C ALA A 402 -11.47 -0.98 -20.33
N LYS A 403 -11.76 0.26 -20.74
CA LYS A 403 -11.16 1.50 -20.25
C LYS A 403 -12.07 2.31 -19.34
N VAL A 404 -13.18 1.70 -18.91
CA VAL A 404 -14.02 2.21 -17.81
C VAL A 404 -13.34 1.89 -16.49
N THR A 405 -13.22 2.89 -15.62
CA THR A 405 -12.71 2.75 -14.25
C THR A 405 -13.65 3.43 -13.24
N THR A 406 -13.67 2.90 -12.04
CA THR A 406 -14.34 3.42 -10.84
C THR A 406 -13.31 3.80 -9.78
N PHE A 407 -12.04 3.95 -10.17
CA PHE A 407 -10.88 4.19 -9.29
C PHE A 407 -10.63 3.07 -8.27
N ASN A 408 -11.23 1.90 -8.49
CA ASN A 408 -11.07 0.73 -7.67
C ASN A 408 -10.88 -0.49 -8.60
N PRO A 409 -9.65 -1.00 -8.75
CA PRO A 409 -9.33 -2.07 -9.70
C PRO A 409 -10.19 -3.33 -9.55
N MET A 410 -10.49 -3.75 -8.32
CA MET A 410 -11.35 -4.92 -8.04
C MET A 410 -12.79 -4.68 -8.50
N ARG A 411 -13.32 -3.48 -8.26
CA ARG A 411 -14.64 -3.09 -8.78
C ARG A 411 -14.60 -2.94 -10.30
N ASP A 412 -13.50 -2.48 -10.88
CA ASP A 412 -13.32 -2.32 -12.32
C ASP A 412 -13.29 -3.67 -13.05
N GLU A 413 -12.66 -4.69 -12.45
CA GLU A 413 -12.75 -6.06 -12.93
C GLU A 413 -14.20 -6.55 -12.93
N SER A 414 -14.91 -6.35 -11.82
CA SER A 414 -16.32 -6.73 -11.70
C SER A 414 -17.21 -5.99 -12.71
N VAL A 415 -17.05 -4.67 -12.83
CA VAL A 415 -17.82 -3.79 -13.73
C VAL A 415 -17.54 -4.13 -15.20
N ARG A 416 -16.31 -4.49 -15.56
CA ARG A 416 -15.97 -4.93 -16.93
C ARG A 416 -16.38 -6.38 -17.20
N GLY A 417 -16.66 -7.16 -16.16
CA GLY A 417 -17.08 -8.56 -16.24
C GLY A 417 -18.51 -8.76 -16.75
N ALA A 418 -18.87 -10.03 -16.93
CA ALA A 418 -20.15 -10.45 -17.53
C ALA A 418 -21.41 -10.02 -16.75
N GLY A 419 -21.27 -9.69 -15.47
CA GLY A 419 -22.38 -9.22 -14.63
C GLY A 419 -22.84 -7.78 -14.95
N TYR A 420 -21.99 -6.97 -15.58
CA TYR A 420 -22.26 -5.57 -15.87
C TYR A 420 -21.95 -5.22 -17.33
N LEU A 421 -20.77 -4.70 -17.66
CA LEU A 421 -20.45 -4.20 -19.00
C LEU A 421 -20.04 -5.31 -19.99
N ASN A 422 -19.64 -6.48 -19.49
CA ASN A 422 -19.23 -7.63 -20.29
C ASN A 422 -18.30 -7.24 -21.46
N ALA A 423 -17.18 -6.59 -21.12
CA ALA A 423 -16.23 -6.03 -22.07
C ALA A 423 -15.73 -7.05 -23.13
N PRO A 424 -15.51 -8.35 -22.82
CA PRO A 424 -15.15 -9.33 -23.84
C PRO A 424 -16.20 -9.51 -24.94
N ALA A 425 -17.49 -9.48 -24.59
CA ALA A 425 -18.59 -9.63 -25.56
C ALA A 425 -18.97 -8.30 -26.23
N PHE A 426 -18.83 -7.19 -25.50
CA PHE A 426 -19.18 -5.84 -25.95
C PHE A 426 -17.98 -4.91 -25.76
N PRO A 427 -16.98 -4.94 -26.66
CA PRO A 427 -15.70 -4.27 -26.44
C PRO A 427 -15.75 -2.74 -26.60
N LYS A 428 -16.85 -2.19 -27.11
CA LYS A 428 -17.02 -0.75 -27.36
C LYS A 428 -18.37 -0.26 -26.88
N ILE A 429 -18.36 0.94 -26.31
CA ILE A 429 -19.52 1.79 -26.04
C ILE A 429 -19.46 2.95 -27.04
N THR A 430 -20.60 3.30 -27.66
CA THR A 430 -20.63 4.36 -28.68
C THR A 430 -21.79 5.33 -28.48
N PHE A 431 -21.53 6.60 -28.74
CA PHE A 431 -22.58 7.62 -28.88
C PHE A 431 -22.43 8.31 -30.24
N THR A 432 -23.53 8.51 -30.97
CA THR A 432 -23.49 9.23 -32.25
C THR A 432 -24.72 10.13 -32.40
N SER A 433 -24.48 11.41 -32.66
CA SER A 433 -25.54 12.40 -32.91
C SER A 433 -25.27 13.16 -34.21
N SER A 434 -26.34 13.34 -35.00
CA SER A 434 -26.42 14.27 -36.13
C SER A 434 -27.60 15.23 -35.97
N ASN A 435 -28.17 15.32 -34.77
CA ASN A 435 -29.27 16.20 -34.41
C ASN A 435 -28.86 16.99 -33.18
N ILE A 436 -28.10 18.04 -33.44
CA ILE A 436 -27.56 18.96 -32.43
C ILE A 436 -28.25 20.30 -32.63
N ARG A 437 -28.92 20.79 -31.59
CA ARG A 437 -29.71 22.03 -31.65
C ARG A 437 -29.24 22.99 -30.59
N LYS A 438 -29.20 24.27 -30.93
CA LYS A 438 -28.91 25.33 -29.97
C LYS A 438 -30.13 25.59 -29.09
N GLU A 439 -29.94 25.61 -27.78
CA GLU A 439 -30.97 25.93 -26.79
C GLU A 439 -30.37 26.97 -25.81
N GLY A 440 -30.70 28.24 -26.01
CA GLY A 440 -30.12 29.33 -25.22
C GLY A 440 -28.61 29.47 -25.45
N ASP A 441 -27.84 29.28 -24.37
CA ASP A 441 -26.39 29.40 -24.32
C ASP A 441 -25.63 28.06 -24.48
N HIS A 442 -26.33 26.95 -24.68
CA HIS A 442 -25.76 25.63 -24.88
C HIS A 442 -26.40 24.92 -26.10
N TYR A 443 -25.91 23.73 -26.41
CA TYR A 443 -26.43 22.85 -27.45
C TYR A 443 -26.94 21.54 -26.83
N VAL A 444 -27.98 20.97 -27.41
CA VAL A 444 -28.50 19.65 -27.07
C VAL A 444 -28.28 18.70 -28.22
N ALA A 445 -27.39 17.74 -28.03
CA ALA A 445 -27.14 16.64 -28.94
C ALA A 445 -28.06 15.46 -28.62
N ASN A 446 -29.05 15.22 -29.47
CA ASN A 446 -29.87 14.02 -29.41
C ASN A 446 -29.16 12.92 -30.20
N GLY A 447 -28.68 11.88 -29.53
CA GLY A 447 -27.86 10.85 -30.15
C GLY A 447 -28.25 9.45 -29.78
N ASP A 448 -27.79 8.52 -30.62
CA ASP A 448 -27.91 7.09 -30.41
C ASP A 448 -26.78 6.60 -29.51
N PHE A 449 -27.14 6.07 -28.33
CA PHE A 449 -26.20 5.48 -27.38
C PHE A 449 -26.28 3.95 -27.42
N VAL A 450 -25.15 3.30 -27.65
CA VAL A 450 -25.04 1.83 -27.67
C VAL A 450 -24.19 1.39 -26.48
N LEU A 451 -24.81 0.61 -25.60
CA LEU A 451 -24.20 0.02 -24.42
C LEU A 451 -24.70 -1.43 -24.32
N LEU A 452 -23.80 -2.39 -24.08
CA LEU A 452 -24.12 -3.83 -24.08
C LEU A 452 -24.81 -4.31 -25.38
N GLY A 453 -24.42 -3.73 -26.50
CA GLY A 453 -25.04 -4.01 -27.80
C GLY A 453 -26.47 -3.49 -27.97
N LYS A 454 -27.06 -2.84 -26.96
CA LYS A 454 -28.39 -2.23 -27.01
C LYS A 454 -28.32 -0.75 -27.29
N LYS A 455 -29.02 -0.34 -28.34
CA LYS A 455 -29.14 1.03 -28.83
C LYS A 455 -30.36 1.72 -28.21
N ALA A 456 -30.18 2.85 -27.55
CA ALA A 456 -31.27 3.72 -27.09
C ALA A 456 -30.89 5.20 -27.20
N PRO A 457 -31.87 6.11 -27.36
CA PRO A 457 -31.59 7.54 -27.48
C PRO A 457 -31.17 8.16 -26.14
N VAL A 458 -30.13 8.98 -26.16
CA VAL A 458 -29.65 9.78 -25.03
C VAL A 458 -29.47 11.23 -25.46
N LYS A 459 -29.76 12.16 -24.55
CA LYS A 459 -29.54 13.60 -24.75
C LYS A 459 -28.28 14.01 -24.01
N ALA A 460 -27.38 14.71 -24.70
CA ALA A 460 -26.20 15.33 -24.10
C ALA A 460 -26.29 16.85 -24.25
N LYS A 461 -26.10 17.58 -23.15
CA LYS A 461 -25.98 19.05 -23.15
C LYS A 461 -24.51 19.40 -23.34
N LEU A 462 -24.22 20.28 -24.30
CA LEU A 462 -22.88 20.65 -24.72
C LEU A 462 -22.73 22.17 -24.65
N LYS A 463 -21.64 22.66 -24.08
CA LYS A 463 -21.27 24.07 -24.06
C LYS A 463 -19.83 24.23 -24.51
N PHE A 464 -19.57 25.18 -25.38
CA PHE A 464 -18.21 25.47 -25.83
C PHE A 464 -17.64 26.55 -24.93
N ALA A 465 -16.56 26.23 -24.21
CA ALA A 465 -16.03 27.04 -23.12
C ALA A 465 -14.83 27.89 -23.54
N ALA A 466 -14.01 27.42 -24.48
CA ALA A 466 -12.81 28.12 -24.92
C ALA A 466 -12.41 27.74 -26.35
N THR A 467 -11.75 28.66 -27.04
CA THR A 467 -11.12 28.42 -28.34
C THR A 467 -9.86 29.28 -28.46
N GLY A 468 -8.88 28.82 -29.23
CA GLY A 468 -7.66 29.59 -29.45
C GLY A 468 -6.65 28.88 -30.35
N THR A 469 -5.43 29.39 -30.36
CA THR A 469 -4.31 28.83 -31.13
C THR A 469 -3.13 28.58 -30.18
N ASP A 470 -2.67 27.33 -30.10
CA ASP A 470 -1.48 26.92 -29.36
C ASP A 470 -0.43 26.39 -30.35
N LYS A 471 0.76 27.01 -30.37
CA LYS A 471 1.87 26.65 -31.27
C LYS A 471 1.46 26.51 -32.74
N GLY A 472 0.59 27.41 -33.20
CA GLY A 472 0.09 27.43 -34.58
C GLY A 472 -1.00 26.40 -34.89
N LYS A 473 -1.49 25.64 -33.90
CA LYS A 473 -2.61 24.71 -34.04
C LYS A 473 -3.83 25.24 -33.27
N GLN A 474 -5.00 25.20 -33.90
CA GLN A 474 -6.23 25.61 -33.24
C GLN A 474 -6.68 24.55 -32.21
N PHE A 475 -7.23 25.00 -31.09
CA PHE A 475 -7.89 24.17 -30.10
C PHE A 475 -9.30 24.69 -29.80
N LEU A 476 -10.19 23.77 -29.39
CA LEU A 476 -11.56 24.06 -28.99
C LEU A 476 -11.91 23.23 -27.75
N VAL A 477 -12.48 23.82 -26.72
CA VAL A 477 -12.87 23.14 -25.48
C VAL A 477 -14.39 23.06 -25.38
N MET A 478 -14.90 21.85 -25.15
CA MET A 478 -16.31 21.55 -24.93
C MET A 478 -16.50 20.96 -23.53
N VAL A 479 -17.42 21.50 -22.77
CA VAL A 479 -17.89 20.94 -21.50
C VAL A 479 -19.33 20.46 -21.65
N GLY A 480 -19.75 19.52 -20.82
CA GLY A 480 -21.14 19.09 -20.85
C GLY A 480 -21.50 17.96 -19.90
N GLU A 481 -22.77 17.59 -19.99
CA GLU A 481 -23.39 16.59 -19.15
C GLU A 481 -24.40 15.76 -19.95
N ALA A 482 -24.52 14.48 -19.60
CA ALA A 482 -25.56 13.59 -20.10
C ALA A 482 -26.03 12.64 -19.00
N THR A 483 -27.30 12.28 -19.03
CA THR A 483 -27.91 11.34 -18.08
C THR A 483 -28.60 10.22 -18.85
N PHE A 484 -28.43 8.98 -18.40
CA PHE A 484 -29.11 7.84 -19.00
C PHE A 484 -29.44 6.76 -17.96
N ASP A 485 -30.45 5.94 -18.28
CA ASP A 485 -30.87 4.80 -17.46
C ASP A 485 -30.21 3.51 -17.96
N ARG A 486 -29.32 2.95 -17.14
CA ARG A 486 -28.53 1.75 -17.50
C ARG A 486 -29.39 0.51 -17.76
N THR A 487 -30.61 0.45 -17.22
CA THR A 487 -31.51 -0.70 -17.40
C THR A 487 -32.08 -0.77 -18.82
N LYS A 488 -32.26 0.39 -19.48
CA LYS A 488 -32.67 0.47 -20.90
C LYS A 488 -31.63 -0.13 -21.85
N HIS A 489 -30.40 -0.27 -21.38
CA HIS A 489 -29.29 -0.85 -22.12
C HIS A 489 -28.98 -2.30 -21.71
N GLY A 490 -29.83 -2.94 -20.90
CA GLY A 490 -29.74 -4.37 -20.61
C GLY A 490 -29.00 -4.73 -19.33
N MET A 491 -28.60 -3.75 -18.51
CA MET A 491 -28.17 -4.03 -17.14
C MET A 491 -29.38 -4.36 -16.24
N ARG A 492 -29.15 -5.20 -15.23
CA ARG A 492 -30.16 -5.47 -14.20
C ARG A 492 -30.29 -4.28 -13.25
N SER A 493 -31.52 -3.97 -12.87
CA SER A 493 -31.79 -2.96 -11.84
C SER A 493 -31.34 -3.47 -10.48
N ASP A 494 -30.78 -2.58 -9.66
CA ASP A 494 -30.36 -2.85 -8.29
C ASP A 494 -30.56 -1.58 -7.44
N ALA A 495 -31.33 -1.70 -6.36
CA ALA A 495 -31.65 -0.57 -5.48
C ALA A 495 -30.42 0.03 -4.78
N LYS A 496 -29.35 -0.75 -4.58
CA LYS A 496 -28.11 -0.28 -3.95
C LYS A 496 -27.22 0.50 -4.91
N ILE A 497 -27.39 0.30 -6.22
CA ILE A 497 -26.56 0.89 -7.28
C ILE A 497 -27.28 2.04 -7.98
N GLY A 498 -28.62 2.03 -7.97
CA GLY A 498 -29.43 2.93 -8.77
C GLY A 498 -29.46 2.53 -10.25
N ASN A 499 -30.33 3.20 -11.00
CA ASN A 499 -30.53 2.96 -12.43
C ASN A 499 -29.95 4.10 -13.29
N GLU A 500 -30.00 5.32 -12.76
CA GLU A 500 -29.56 6.52 -13.46
C GLU A 500 -28.05 6.70 -13.33
N VAL A 501 -27.41 7.02 -14.45
CA VAL A 501 -25.99 7.34 -14.55
C VAL A 501 -25.88 8.74 -15.11
N THR A 502 -25.21 9.63 -14.37
CA THR A 502 -24.87 10.97 -14.82
C THR A 502 -23.42 10.98 -15.28
N VAL A 503 -23.16 11.56 -16.43
CA VAL A 503 -21.85 11.66 -17.07
C VAL A 503 -21.52 13.13 -17.28
N THR A 504 -20.35 13.55 -16.83
CA THR A 504 -19.79 14.89 -17.04
C THR A 504 -18.53 14.80 -17.88
N PHE A 505 -18.27 15.80 -18.72
CA PHE A 505 -17.10 15.80 -19.58
C PHE A 505 -16.55 17.20 -19.84
N GLU A 506 -15.24 17.25 -20.00
CA GLU A 506 -14.47 18.40 -20.48
C GLU A 506 -13.50 17.87 -21.54
N VAL A 507 -13.62 18.36 -22.77
CA VAL A 507 -12.93 17.78 -23.93
C VAL A 507 -12.27 18.89 -24.73
N GLU A 508 -10.94 18.86 -24.81
CA GLU A 508 -10.18 19.64 -25.78
C GLU A 508 -10.11 18.91 -27.12
N PHE A 509 -10.38 19.62 -28.19
CA PHE A 509 -10.24 19.16 -29.56
C PHE A 509 -9.12 19.89 -30.30
N ARG A 510 -8.50 19.20 -31.25
CA ARG A 510 -7.58 19.78 -32.24
C ARG A 510 -7.92 19.31 -33.66
N LYS A 511 -7.58 20.13 -34.65
CA LYS A 511 -7.70 19.81 -36.08
C LYS A 511 -6.66 18.80 -36.55
#